data_AF-A0AAW6DIH2-F1
#
_entry.id   AF-A0AAW6DIH2-F1
#
_cell.length_a   1.000
_cell.length_b   1.000
_cell.length_c   1.000
_cell.angle_alpha   90.00
_cell.angle_beta   90.00
_cell.angle_gamma   90.00
#
_symmetry.space_group_name_H-M   'P 1'
#
loop_
_entity.id
_entity.type
_entity.pdbx_description
1 polymer ?
#
loop_
_entity_poly.entity_id
_entity_poly.type
_entity_poly.pdbx_seq_one_letter_code
_entity_poly.pdbx_strand_id
1 'polypeptide(L)'
;EGNALWIKNLLSDAEAIKAEKNKLADRQRSCENKARNLKEYLSGYLCGEKFKTARVSISYRKSESVEVQDVSKLDKEYLKFADPEVDKTKVKKALKDGVELSGVALVQNNNIQIR
;
A
#
# COMPACT_ATOMS: atom_id res chain seq x y z
N GLU A 1 35.75 5.94 14.76
CA GLU A 1 34.76 6.68 15.57
C GLU A 1 33.97 7.72 14.77
N GLY A 2 34.62 8.64 14.05
CA GLY A 2 33.93 9.67 13.24
C GLY A 2 32.86 9.14 12.26
N ASN A 3 33.16 8.08 11.52
CA ASN A 3 32.20 7.45 10.60
C ASN A 3 31.00 6.82 11.32
N ALA A 4 31.19 6.26 12.52
CA ALA A 4 30.10 5.67 13.30
C ALA A 4 29.15 6.73 13.87
N LEU A 5 29.72 7.84 14.37
CA LEU A 5 28.93 9.00 14.82
C LEU A 5 28.15 9.63 13.67
N TRP A 6 28.76 9.74 12.49
CA TRP A 6 28.09 10.27 11.31
C TRP A 6 26.93 9.39 10.86
N ILE A 7 27.07 8.05 10.88
CA ILE A 7 25.96 7.13 10.60
C ILE A 7 24.81 7.33 11.59
N LYS A 8 25.10 7.50 12.88
CA LYS A 8 24.08 7.77 13.90
C LYS A 8 23.33 9.09 13.64
N ASN A 9 24.05 10.14 13.24
CA ASN A 9 23.44 11.41 12.85
C ASN A 9 22.55 11.24 11.61
N LEU A 10 23.02 10.53 10.59
CA LEU A 10 22.23 10.25 9.38
C LEU A 10 20.97 9.43 9.67
N LEU A 11 21.03 8.48 10.60
CA LEU A 11 19.85 7.73 11.06
C LEU A 11 18.83 8.64 11.76
N SER A 12 19.30 9.54 12.63
CA SER A 12 18.45 10.54 13.28
C SER A 12 17.80 11.50 12.27
N ASP A 13 18.56 11.97 11.28
CA ASP A 13 18.04 12.82 10.21
C ASP A 13 16.99 12.07 9.37
N ALA A 14 17.24 10.79 9.05
CA ALA A 14 16.30 9.96 8.31
C ALA A 14 14.97 9.76 9.07
N GLU A 15 15.03 9.57 10.39
CA GLU A 15 13.84 9.47 11.24
C GLU A 15 13.05 10.79 11.26
N ALA A 16 13.73 11.93 11.40
CA ALA A 16 13.10 13.25 11.36
C ALA A 16 12.43 13.52 10.00
N ILE A 17 13.10 13.20 8.89
CA ILE A 17 12.55 13.33 7.54
C ILE A 17 11.33 12.42 7.36
N LYS A 18 11.38 11.18 7.86
CA LYS A 18 10.25 10.25 7.79
C LYS A 18 9.04 10.78 8.57
N ALA A 19 9.25 11.38 9.74
CA ALA A 19 8.19 11.98 10.52
C ALA A 19 7.51 13.15 9.77
N GLU A 20 8.29 14.05 9.15
CA GLU A 20 7.75 15.15 8.35
C GLU A 20 7.04 14.64 7.08
N LYS A 21 7.60 13.65 6.39
CA LYS A 21 6.95 13.00 5.24
C LYS A 21 5.58 12.45 5.61
N ASN A 22 5.46 11.78 6.77
CA ASN A 22 4.18 11.24 7.22
C ASN A 22 3.17 12.36 7.50
N LYS A 23 3.58 13.45 8.16
CA LYS A 23 2.71 14.62 8.39
C LYS A 23 2.22 15.24 7.07
N LEU A 24 3.09 15.34 6.07
CA LEU A 24 2.72 15.84 4.74
C LEU A 24 1.76 14.89 4.02
N ALA A 25 2.00 13.58 4.11
CA ALA A 25 1.10 12.58 3.55
C ALA A 25 -0.30 12.63 4.19
N ASP A 26 -0.38 12.82 5.51
CA ASP A 26 -1.66 12.96 6.22
C ASP A 26 -2.42 14.23 5.79
N ARG A 27 -1.69 15.34 5.58
CA ARG A 27 -2.27 16.57 5.04
C ARG A 27 -2.77 16.39 3.61
N GLN A 28 -1.98 15.74 2.76
CA GLN A 28 -2.37 15.42 1.39
C GLN A 28 -3.65 14.58 1.39
N ARG A 29 -3.68 13.49 2.16
CA ARG A 29 -4.84 12.61 2.30
C ARG A 29 -6.07 13.37 2.79
N SER A 30 -5.91 14.29 3.73
CA SER A 30 -7.00 15.14 4.23
C SER A 30 -7.57 16.06 3.14
N CYS A 31 -6.71 16.67 2.32
CA CYS A 31 -7.14 17.49 1.18
C CYS A 31 -7.85 16.66 0.10
N GLU A 32 -7.31 15.50 -0.24
CA GLU A 32 -7.91 14.56 -1.19
C GLU A 32 -9.28 14.08 -0.71
N ASN A 33 -9.41 13.74 0.57
CA ASN A 33 -10.69 13.36 1.18
C ASN A 33 -11.71 14.49 1.11
N LYS A 34 -11.30 15.74 1.41
CA LYS A 34 -12.19 16.90 1.27
C LYS A 34 -12.63 17.09 -0.18
N ALA A 35 -11.73 16.97 -1.14
CA ALA A 35 -12.07 17.05 -2.56
C ALA A 35 -13.02 15.94 -3.00
N ARG A 36 -12.82 14.70 -2.52
CA ARG A 36 -13.73 13.58 -2.75
C ARG A 36 -15.11 13.83 -2.17
N ASN A 37 -15.20 14.26 -0.91
CA ASN A 37 -16.49 14.57 -0.27
C ASN A 37 -17.23 15.69 -1.02
N LEU A 38 -16.52 16.73 -1.46
CA LEU A 38 -17.11 17.80 -2.27
C LEU A 38 -17.58 17.29 -3.63
N LYS A 39 -16.83 16.38 -4.26
CA LYS A 39 -17.24 15.73 -5.52
C LYS A 39 -18.50 14.88 -5.33
N GLU A 40 -18.58 14.11 -4.24
CA GLU A 40 -19.76 13.32 -3.89
C GLU A 40 -20.97 14.21 -3.61
N TYR A 41 -20.80 15.28 -2.82
CA TYR A 41 -21.83 16.28 -2.57
C TYR A 41 -22.33 16.92 -3.88
N LEU A 42 -21.43 17.35 -4.75
CA LEU A 42 -21.79 17.88 -6.07
C LEU A 42 -22.52 16.84 -6.92
N SER A 43 -22.08 15.59 -6.87
CA SER A 43 -22.69 14.52 -7.65
C SER A 43 -24.13 14.23 -7.22
N GLY A 44 -24.41 14.30 -5.91
CA GLY A 44 -25.75 14.17 -5.35
C GLY A 44 -26.64 15.39 -5.60
N TYR A 45 -26.07 16.59 -5.68
CA TYR A 45 -26.84 17.81 -5.99
C TYR A 45 -27.23 17.89 -7.47
N LEU A 46 -26.30 17.55 -8.37
CA LEU A 46 -26.51 17.64 -9.81
C LEU A 46 -27.24 16.42 -10.38
N CYS A 47 -27.35 15.29 -9.66
CA CYS A 47 -28.12 14.10 -10.07
C CYS A 47 -27.88 13.61 -11.51
N GLY A 48 -26.70 13.86 -12.09
CA GLY A 48 -26.38 13.48 -13.49
C GLY A 48 -26.57 14.59 -14.53
N GLU A 49 -26.97 15.80 -14.13
CA GLU A 49 -27.10 16.96 -15.00
C GLU A 49 -25.74 17.60 -15.31
N LYS A 50 -25.52 17.94 -16.58
CA LYS A 50 -24.28 18.57 -17.04
C LYS A 50 -24.27 20.03 -16.59
N PHE A 51 -23.20 20.47 -15.94
CA PHE A 51 -23.01 21.86 -15.54
C PHE A 51 -21.78 22.44 -16.23
N LYS A 52 -21.92 23.59 -16.90
CA LYS A 52 -20.82 24.25 -17.60
C LYS A 52 -20.83 25.75 -17.34
N THR A 53 -19.69 26.25 -16.88
CA THR A 53 -19.39 27.67 -16.70
C THR A 53 -18.05 27.98 -17.39
N ALA A 54 -17.72 29.25 -17.58
CA ALA A 54 -16.44 29.69 -18.18
C ALA A 54 -15.19 29.13 -17.46
N ARG A 55 -15.31 28.69 -16.20
CA ARG A 55 -14.19 28.18 -15.38
C ARG A 55 -14.21 26.67 -15.15
N VAL A 56 -15.36 26.01 -15.25
CA VAL A 56 -15.53 24.60 -14.85
C VAL A 56 -16.59 23.93 -15.72
N SER A 57 -16.34 22.69 -16.13
CA SER A 57 -17.32 21.83 -16.82
C SER A 57 -17.41 20.49 -16.10
N ILE A 58 -18.62 20.09 -15.73
CA ILE A 58 -18.93 18.83 -15.06
C ILE A 58 -19.67 17.94 -16.06
N SER A 59 -19.10 16.78 -16.31
CA SER A 59 -19.68 15.75 -17.17
C SER A 59 -19.68 14.42 -16.44
N TYR A 60 -20.73 13.64 -16.66
CA TYR A 60 -20.88 12.31 -16.09
C TYR A 60 -20.47 11.27 -17.12
N ARG A 61 -19.67 10.30 -16.67
CA ARG A 61 -19.36 9.09 -17.42
C ARG A 61 -20.00 7.92 -16.68
N LYS A 62 -20.70 7.06 -17.41
CA LYS A 62 -21.16 5.78 -16.87
C LYS A 62 -19.94 4.88 -16.65
N SER A 63 -19.75 4.40 -15.42
CA SER A 63 -18.80 3.35 -15.09
C SER A 63 -19.59 2.14 -14.58
N GLU A 64 -19.36 0.98 -15.19
CA GLU A 64 -19.91 -0.29 -14.74
C GLU A 64 -18.85 -0.96 -13.85
N SER A 65 -19.22 -1.29 -12.62
CA SER A 65 -18.40 -2.06 -11.69
C SER A 65 -19.15 -3.35 -11.36
N VAL A 66 -18.46 -4.48 -11.44
CA VAL A 66 -19.03 -5.79 -11.09
C VAL A 66 -18.79 -6.03 -9.61
N GLU A 67 -19.87 -6.05 -8.82
CA GLU A 67 -19.81 -6.50 -7.42
C GLU A 67 -19.97 -8.01 -7.37
N VAL A 68 -18.90 -8.70 -6.98
CA VAL A 68 -18.93 -10.15 -6.75
C VAL A 68 -19.51 -10.42 -5.36
N GLN A 69 -20.79 -10.79 -5.30
CA GLN A 69 -21.49 -11.06 -4.03
C GLN A 69 -21.13 -12.43 -3.42
N ASP A 70 -20.86 -13.44 -4.24
CA ASP A 70 -20.51 -14.79 -3.80
C ASP A 70 -19.45 -15.40 -4.74
N VAL A 71 -18.21 -15.50 -4.26
CA VAL A 71 -17.08 -16.10 -4.99
C VAL A 71 -17.31 -17.61 -5.24
N SER A 72 -18.12 -18.28 -4.41
CA SER A 72 -18.39 -19.72 -4.48
C SER A 72 -19.39 -20.13 -5.55
N LYS A 73 -20.18 -19.19 -6.10
CA LYS A 73 -21.12 -19.43 -7.20
C LYS A 73 -20.52 -19.06 -8.57
N LEU A 74 -19.33 -18.48 -8.59
CA LEU A 74 -18.64 -18.14 -9.81
C LEU A 74 -17.94 -19.37 -10.39
N ASP A 75 -18.06 -19.54 -11.70
CA ASP A 75 -17.35 -20.57 -12.43
C ASP A 75 -15.84 -20.42 -12.21
N LYS A 76 -15.14 -21.56 -12.16
CA LYS A 76 -13.69 -21.63 -11.94
C LYS A 76 -12.86 -20.84 -12.97
N GLU A 77 -13.46 -20.45 -14.08
CA GLU A 77 -12.87 -19.63 -15.14
C GLU A 77 -12.66 -18.16 -14.72
N TYR A 78 -13.44 -17.66 -13.75
CA TYR A 78 -13.31 -16.29 -13.22
C TYR A 78 -12.51 -16.21 -11.90
N LEU A 79 -12.10 -17.36 -11.35
CA LEU A 79 -11.36 -17.45 -10.10
C LEU A 79 -9.85 -17.46 -10.37
N LYS A 80 -9.17 -16.39 -9.95
CA LYS A 80 -7.71 -16.41 -9.84
C LYS A 80 -7.32 -17.14 -8.56
N PHE A 81 -6.82 -18.37 -8.70
CA PHE A 81 -6.13 -19.05 -7.61
C PHE A 81 -4.77 -18.38 -7.45
N ALA A 82 -4.56 -17.68 -6.32
CA ALA A 82 -3.26 -17.13 -5.99
C ALA A 82 -2.27 -18.30 -5.79
N ASP A 83 -1.09 -18.19 -6.41
CA ASP A 83 -0.02 -19.17 -6.24
C ASP A 83 0.35 -19.29 -4.76
N PRO A 84 0.73 -20.51 -4.30
CA PRO A 84 1.12 -20.72 -2.91
C PRO A 84 2.32 -19.85 -2.54
N GLU A 85 2.07 -18.80 -1.76
CA GLU A 85 3.12 -17.95 -1.21
C GLU A 85 3.92 -18.75 -0.18
N VAL A 86 5.22 -18.86 -0.43
CA VAL A 86 6.14 -19.51 0.50
C VAL A 86 6.32 -18.64 1.73
N ASP A 87 5.81 -19.15 2.84
CA ASP A 87 5.91 -18.54 4.17
C ASP A 87 7.35 -18.68 4.70
N LYS A 88 8.24 -17.77 4.27
CA LYS A 88 9.69 -17.79 4.58
C LYS A 88 9.99 -17.83 6.09
N THR A 89 9.05 -17.39 6.92
CA THR A 89 9.16 -17.43 8.38
C THR A 89 9.03 -18.86 8.94
N LYS A 90 8.12 -19.67 8.41
CA LYS A 90 7.94 -21.09 8.77
C LYS A 90 9.08 -21.93 8.22
N VAL A 91 9.50 -21.65 6.99
CA VAL A 91 10.69 -22.29 6.38
C VAL A 91 11.95 -22.03 7.23
N LYS A 92 12.15 -20.79 7.72
CA LYS A 92 13.28 -20.46 8.59
C LYS A 92 13.21 -21.13 9.97
N LYS A 93 12.01 -21.43 10.50
CA LYS A 93 11.84 -22.21 11.73
C LYS A 93 12.12 -23.69 11.48
N ALA A 94 11.50 -24.29 10.46
CA ALA A 94 11.70 -25.68 10.07
C ALA A 94 13.17 -26.02 9.76
N LEU A 95 13.90 -25.14 9.07
CA LEU A 95 15.35 -25.31 8.83
C LEU A 95 16.21 -25.22 10.09
N LYS A 96 15.77 -24.46 11.12
CA LYS A 96 16.45 -24.40 12.43
C LYS A 96 16.11 -25.60 13.30
N ASP A 97 14.90 -26.15 13.15
CA ASP A 97 14.41 -27.32 13.87
C ASP A 97 14.92 -28.64 13.24
N GLY A 98 15.74 -28.57 12.18
CA GLY A 98 16.41 -29.73 11.58
C GLY A 98 15.65 -30.43 10.46
N VAL A 99 14.58 -29.84 9.93
CA VAL A 99 13.85 -30.39 8.79
C VAL A 99 14.55 -29.98 7.49
N GLU A 100 15.06 -30.96 6.73
CA GLU A 100 15.63 -30.73 5.40
C GLU A 100 14.54 -30.32 4.41
N LEU A 101 14.51 -29.05 4.03
CA LEU A 101 13.64 -28.52 2.97
C LEU A 101 14.47 -28.37 1.68
N SER A 102 14.17 -29.17 0.65
CA SER A 102 14.85 -29.05 -0.64
C SER A 102 14.59 -27.69 -1.27
N GLY A 103 15.64 -26.93 -1.58
CA GLY A 103 15.54 -25.64 -2.28
C GLY A 103 15.73 -24.39 -1.41
N VAL A 104 16.13 -24.54 -0.13
CA VAL A 104 16.36 -23.39 0.75
C VAL A 104 17.73 -23.49 1.42
N ALA A 105 18.57 -22.46 1.21
CA ALA A 105 19.85 -22.31 1.87
C ALA A 105 19.78 -21.23 2.95
N LEU A 106 20.28 -21.52 4.15
CA LEU A 106 20.37 -20.54 5.22
C LEU A 106 21.66 -19.73 5.05
N VAL A 107 21.56 -18.54 4.47
CA VAL A 107 22.68 -17.60 4.36
C VAL A 107 22.78 -16.78 5.64
N GLN A 108 23.89 -16.91 6.37
CA GLN A 108 24.23 -16.01 7.48
C GLN A 108 24.92 -14.77 6.92
N ASN A 109 24.36 -13.59 7.23
CA ASN A 109 24.95 -12.31 6.88
C ASN A 109 25.23 -11.52 8.16
N ASN A 110 26.43 -10.96 8.26
CA ASN A 110 26.85 -10.16 9.42
C ASN A 110 26.46 -8.70 9.19
N ASN A 111 25.31 -8.31 9.74
CA ASN A 111 24.86 -6.92 9.72
C ASN A 111 25.55 -6.11 10.83
N ILE A 112 26.18 -4.99 10.46
CA ILE A 112 26.78 -4.07 11.42
C ILE A 112 25.68 -3.39 12.26
N GLN A 113 25.83 -3.36 13.59
CA GLN A 113 24.96 -2.62 14.51
C GLN A 113 25.72 -1.41 15.06
N ILE A 114 25.19 -0.22 14.83
CA ILE A 114 25.73 1.03 15.36
C ILE A 114 24.70 1.59 16.34
N ARG A 115 25.07 1.72 17.62
CA ARG A 115 24.23 2.27 18.70
C ARG A 115 24.79 3.61 19.18
#